data_AF-A0A2T6BUZ2-F1
#
_entry.id   AF-A0A2T6BUZ2-F1
#
_cell.length_a   1.000
_cell.length_b   1.000
_cell.length_c   1.000
_cell.angle_alpha   90.00
_cell.angle_beta   90.00
_cell.angle_gamma   90.00
#
_symmetry.space_group_name_H-M   'P 1'
#
loop_
_entity.id
_entity.type
_entity.pdbx_description
1 polymer ?
#
loop_
_entity_poly.entity_id
_entity_poly.type
_entity_poly.pdbx_seq_one_letter_code
_entity_poly.pdbx_strand_id
1 'polypeptide(L)'
;MTKTIDPWHSRPLDVHRWSDHPEVGKIVDKLWGEFYPTQTGTRAGPKQKTTSKDQLKVLILDLYVAWLDDPTLCIGVSLSSNAWQAGSRYNALHISKKIVPVIKTLHDEGLLDLTKHSHSGPGHKYNHTTRIRASEKLQ
;
A
#
# COMPACT_ATOMS: atom_id res chain seq x y z
N MET A 1 17.07 9.95 -9.44
CA MET A 1 16.23 9.94 -10.64
C MET A 1 15.01 9.09 -10.30
N THR A 2 13.81 9.68 -10.18
CA THR A 2 12.59 8.90 -10.00
C THR A 2 12.31 8.13 -11.29
N LYS A 3 12.41 6.78 -11.24
CA LYS A 3 12.07 5.93 -12.38
C LYS A 3 10.60 6.21 -12.75
N THR A 4 10.34 6.53 -14.01
CA THR A 4 8.98 6.78 -14.51
C THR A 4 8.15 5.50 -14.33
N ILE A 5 7.08 5.58 -13.54
CA ILE A 5 6.08 4.52 -13.43
C ILE A 5 5.21 4.56 -14.70
N ASP A 6 4.97 3.41 -15.32
CA ASP A 6 3.89 3.24 -16.29
C ASP A 6 2.59 2.92 -15.56
N PRO A 7 1.58 3.81 -15.56
CA PRO A 7 0.32 3.54 -14.87
C PRO A 7 -0.53 2.43 -15.49
N TRP A 8 -0.24 2.02 -16.73
CA TRP A 8 -0.98 0.98 -17.44
C TRP A 8 -0.44 -0.41 -17.15
N HIS A 9 0.86 -0.52 -16.83
CA HIS A 9 1.47 -1.76 -16.35
C HIS A 9 1.21 -1.94 -14.86
N SER A 10 -0.05 -2.24 -14.52
CA SER A 10 -0.48 -2.29 -13.12
C SER A 10 -1.59 -3.29 -12.86
N ARG A 11 -1.69 -3.72 -11.60
CA ARG A 11 -2.84 -4.47 -11.06
C ARG A 11 -3.40 -3.79 -9.81
N PRO A 12 -4.66 -4.03 -9.42
CA PRO A 12 -5.20 -3.51 -8.17
C PRO A 12 -4.47 -4.06 -6.93
N LEU A 13 -4.43 -3.28 -5.84
CA LEU A 13 -3.93 -3.73 -4.53
C LEU A 13 -4.63 -5.01 -4.09
N ASP A 14 -3.90 -6.06 -3.74
CA ASP A 14 -4.46 -7.36 -3.39
C ASP A 14 -3.95 -7.90 -2.06
N VAL A 15 -4.49 -9.04 -1.62
CA VAL A 15 -4.07 -9.76 -0.42
C VAL A 15 -3.46 -11.10 -0.80
N HIS A 16 -2.29 -11.41 -0.24
CA HIS A 16 -1.59 -12.68 -0.48
C HIS A 16 -1.42 -13.47 0.82
N ARG A 17 -1.09 -14.76 0.67
CA ARG A 17 -0.96 -15.69 1.80
C ARG A 17 0.42 -15.57 2.44
N TRP A 18 0.44 -15.40 3.77
CA TRP A 18 1.67 -15.19 4.54
C TRP A 18 2.64 -16.36 4.57
N SER A 19 2.12 -17.60 4.62
CA SER A 19 2.94 -18.81 4.76
C SER A 19 3.94 -18.97 3.61
N ASP A 20 3.66 -18.32 2.50
CA ASP A 20 4.40 -18.49 1.26
C ASP A 20 5.60 -17.51 1.21
N HIS A 21 5.61 -16.51 2.10
CA HIS A 21 6.58 -15.40 2.11
C HIS A 21 7.03 -15.00 3.55
N PRO A 22 7.71 -15.88 4.31
CA PRO A 22 8.11 -15.62 5.69
C PRO A 22 9.08 -14.43 5.86
N GLU A 23 9.87 -14.12 4.84
CA GLU A 23 10.82 -13.00 4.79
C GLU A 23 10.15 -11.63 4.96
N VAL A 24 8.92 -11.48 4.47
CA VAL A 24 8.15 -10.23 4.54
C VAL A 24 7.88 -9.83 5.99
N GLY A 25 7.69 -10.79 6.89
CA GLY A 25 7.48 -10.51 8.32
C GLY A 25 8.61 -9.70 8.94
N LYS A 26 9.87 -10.05 8.63
CA LYS A 26 11.06 -9.36 9.15
C LYS A 26 11.16 -7.93 8.62
N ILE A 27 10.86 -7.74 7.34
CA ILE A 27 10.87 -6.42 6.69
C ILE A 27 9.82 -5.53 7.36
N VAL A 28 8.60 -6.03 7.55
CA VAL A 28 7.52 -5.27 8.20
C VAL A 28 7.91 -4.90 9.63
N ASP A 29 8.46 -5.82 10.41
CA ASP A 29 8.85 -5.53 11.80
C ASP A 29 9.93 -4.44 11.86
N LYS A 30 10.91 -4.48 10.94
CA LYS A 30 11.92 -3.43 10.79
C LYS A 30 11.29 -2.09 10.44
N LEU A 31 10.50 -2.02 9.36
CA LEU A 31 9.85 -0.79 8.91
C LEU A 31 8.90 -0.21 9.97
N TRP A 32 8.20 -1.09 10.70
CA TRP A 32 7.32 -0.67 11.78
C TRP A 32 8.09 -0.01 12.92
N GLY A 33 9.21 -0.60 13.34
CA GLY A 33 10.07 -0.03 14.38
C GLY A 33 10.70 1.30 13.98
N GLU A 34 11.05 1.46 12.70
CA GLU A 34 11.71 2.65 12.16
C GLU A 34 10.74 3.84 12.01
N PHE A 35 9.58 3.62 11.40
CA PHE A 35 8.67 4.72 11.01
C PHE A 35 7.43 4.88 11.89
N TYR A 36 7.17 3.92 12.78
CA TYR A 36 6.03 3.95 13.70
C TYR A 36 6.48 3.71 15.15
N PRO A 37 7.41 4.53 15.67
CA PRO A 37 7.88 4.37 17.04
C PRO A 37 6.70 4.44 18.00
N THR A 38 6.73 3.56 19.00
CA THR A 38 5.67 3.41 19.99
C THR A 38 5.33 4.77 20.60
N GLN A 39 4.11 5.26 20.37
CA GLN A 39 3.61 6.42 21.10
C GLN A 39 3.51 6.01 22.58
N THR A 40 4.44 6.47 23.41
CA THR A 40 4.39 6.28 24.85
C THR A 40 3.22 7.08 25.39
N GLY A 41 2.08 6.43 25.49
CA GLY A 41 0.86 6.94 26.11
C GLY A 41 -0.26 7.18 25.12
N THR A 42 -1.29 6.32 25.15
CA THR A 42 -2.71 6.73 25.22
C THR A 42 -3.63 5.51 25.36
N ARG A 43 -4.76 5.76 26.02
CA ARG A 43 -5.70 4.84 26.67
C ARG A 43 -6.13 3.61 25.84
N ALA A 44 -6.22 2.48 26.55
CA ALA A 44 -6.78 1.21 26.06
C ALA A 44 -8.27 1.36 25.72
N GLY A 45 -8.57 1.66 24.46
CA GLY A 45 -9.86 1.38 23.84
C GLY A 45 -9.91 -0.06 23.28
N PRO A 46 -11.07 -0.53 22.80
CA PRO A 46 -11.19 -1.85 22.18
C PRO A 46 -10.18 -2.02 21.04
N LYS A 47 -9.42 -3.12 21.09
CA LYS A 47 -8.40 -3.46 20.09
C LYS A 47 -9.10 -3.57 18.72
N GLN A 48 -8.85 -2.60 17.83
CA GLN A 48 -9.47 -2.62 16.50
C GLN A 48 -9.03 -3.89 15.75
N LYS A 49 -9.96 -4.53 15.03
CA LYS A 49 -9.74 -5.80 14.30
C LYS A 49 -8.57 -5.75 13.29
N THR A 50 -8.26 -4.57 12.75
CA THR A 50 -7.12 -4.39 11.85
C THR A 50 -6.32 -3.16 12.27
N THR A 51 -5.05 -3.39 12.59
CA THR A 51 -4.11 -2.35 12.98
C THR A 51 -3.44 -1.73 11.75
N SER A 52 -2.83 -0.54 11.89
CA SER A 52 -2.02 0.03 10.81
C SER A 52 -0.81 -0.87 10.49
N LYS A 53 -0.33 -1.65 11.47
CA LYS A 53 0.73 -2.65 11.25
C LYS A 53 0.25 -3.78 10.34
N ASP A 54 -0.98 -4.25 10.50
CA ASP A 54 -1.54 -5.28 9.61
C ASP A 54 -1.74 -4.74 8.18
N GLN A 55 -2.14 -3.47 8.05
CA GLN A 55 -2.23 -2.80 6.74
C GLN A 55 -0.84 -2.62 6.09
N LEU A 56 0.19 -2.28 6.89
CA LEU A 56 1.58 -2.25 6.43
C LEU A 56 2.01 -3.62 5.95
N LYS A 57 1.72 -4.68 6.72
CA LYS A 57 2.03 -6.05 6.31
C LYS A 57 1.43 -6.37 4.95
N VAL A 58 0.12 -6.13 4.78
CA VAL A 58 -0.59 -6.42 3.52
C VAL A 58 0.06 -5.68 2.36
N LEU A 59 0.37 -4.39 2.56
CA LEU A 59 1.00 -3.56 1.55
C LEU A 59 2.38 -4.07 1.14
N ILE A 60 3.25 -4.37 2.11
CA ILE A 60 4.62 -4.85 1.83
C ILE A 60 4.58 -6.21 1.13
N LEU A 61 3.68 -7.11 1.54
CA LEU A 61 3.53 -8.40 0.90
C LEU A 61 3.06 -8.24 -0.56
N ASP A 62 2.08 -7.39 -0.80
CA ASP A 62 1.57 -7.17 -2.16
C ASP A 62 2.61 -6.53 -3.08
N LEU A 63 3.40 -5.59 -2.56
CA LEU A 63 4.54 -4.99 -3.27
C LEU A 63 5.63 -6.02 -3.58
N TYR A 64 5.92 -6.91 -2.62
CA TYR A 64 6.92 -7.95 -2.78
C TYR A 64 6.51 -8.94 -3.88
N VAL A 65 5.26 -9.43 -3.84
CA VAL A 65 4.74 -10.33 -4.88
C VAL A 65 4.71 -9.63 -6.24
N ALA A 66 4.24 -8.38 -6.31
CA ALA A 66 4.28 -7.62 -7.57
C ALA A 66 5.69 -7.50 -8.15
N TRP A 67 6.69 -7.24 -7.29
CA TRP A 67 8.09 -7.12 -7.71
C TRP A 67 8.69 -8.46 -8.15
N LEU A 68 8.33 -9.57 -7.49
CA LEU A 68 8.74 -10.91 -7.91
C LEU A 68 8.16 -11.29 -9.29
N ASP A 69 6.90 -10.93 -9.55
CA ASP A 69 6.25 -11.17 -10.84
C ASP A 69 6.91 -10.34 -11.94
N ASP A 70 7.07 -9.03 -11.71
CA ASP A 70 7.75 -8.10 -12.60
C ASP A 70 8.20 -6.84 -11.83
N PRO A 71 9.51 -6.53 -11.79
CA PRO A 71 10.05 -5.36 -11.07
C PRO A 71 9.49 -4.00 -11.50
N THR A 72 8.80 -3.93 -12.65
CA THR A 72 8.16 -2.73 -13.18
C THR A 72 6.66 -2.66 -12.90
N LEU A 73 6.04 -3.77 -12.46
CA LEU A 73 4.60 -3.87 -12.18
C LEU A 73 4.19 -2.95 -11.03
N CYS A 74 3.14 -2.18 -11.28
CA CYS A 74 2.62 -1.23 -10.30
C CYS A 74 1.34 -1.73 -9.64
N ILE A 75 1.09 -1.23 -8.44
CA ILE A 75 -0.14 -1.47 -7.69
C ILE A 75 -1.04 -0.24 -7.78
N GLY A 76 -2.26 -0.45 -8.26
CA GLY A 76 -3.33 0.53 -8.30
C GLY A 76 -4.05 0.63 -6.96
N VAL A 77 -4.06 1.82 -6.35
CA VAL A 77 -4.73 2.10 -5.09
C VAL A 77 -5.37 3.49 -5.09
N SER A 78 -6.55 3.62 -4.47
CA SER A 78 -7.21 4.92 -4.31
C SER A 78 -6.81 5.54 -2.98
N LEU A 79 -6.26 6.75 -3.01
CA LEU A 79 -5.96 7.51 -1.78
C LEU A 79 -7.13 8.39 -1.31
N SER A 80 -8.23 8.43 -2.06
CA SER A 80 -9.44 9.19 -1.70
C SER A 80 -10.27 8.42 -0.67
N SER A 81 -10.77 9.12 0.35
CA SER A 81 -11.65 8.58 1.39
C SER A 81 -12.90 7.89 0.83
N ASN A 82 -13.41 8.36 -0.31
CA ASN A 82 -14.67 7.89 -0.90
C ASN A 82 -14.57 6.46 -1.45
N ALA A 83 -13.34 5.96 -1.68
CA ALA A 83 -13.16 4.60 -2.15
C ALA A 83 -13.27 3.53 -1.04
N TRP A 84 -13.29 3.94 0.23
CA TRP A 84 -13.17 3.04 1.40
C TRP A 84 -14.48 2.86 2.16
N GLN A 85 -15.58 2.71 1.43
CA GLN A 85 -16.92 2.49 1.98
C GLN A 85 -17.26 1.01 2.16
N ALA A 86 -18.31 0.71 2.94
CA ALA A 86 -18.85 -0.65 3.02
C ALA A 86 -19.24 -1.15 1.62
N GLY A 87 -18.96 -2.42 1.31
CA GLY A 87 -19.19 -2.99 -0.02
C GLY A 87 -18.16 -2.57 -1.08
N SER A 88 -17.17 -1.75 -0.74
CA SER A 88 -16.03 -1.49 -1.64
C SER A 88 -15.14 -2.73 -1.82
N ARG A 89 -14.36 -2.77 -2.91
CA ARG A 89 -13.33 -3.80 -3.11
C ARG A 89 -12.37 -3.89 -1.92
N TYR A 90 -11.94 -2.76 -1.39
CA TYR A 90 -11.05 -2.74 -0.22
C TYR A 90 -11.70 -3.38 1.00
N ASN A 91 -13.00 -3.12 1.22
CA ASN A 91 -13.75 -3.73 2.32
C ASN A 91 -13.86 -5.25 2.16
N ALA A 92 -14.08 -5.75 0.94
CA ALA A 92 -14.09 -7.19 0.64
C ALA A 92 -12.73 -7.86 0.90
N LEU A 93 -11.63 -7.13 0.74
CA LEU A 93 -10.27 -7.57 1.08
C LEU A 93 -9.90 -7.35 2.56
N HIS A 94 -10.83 -6.87 3.39
CA HIS A 94 -10.59 -6.48 4.78
C HIS A 94 -9.49 -5.39 4.94
N ILE A 95 -9.29 -4.57 3.90
CA ILE A 95 -8.39 -3.43 3.88
C ILE A 95 -9.17 -2.17 4.25
N SER A 96 -8.63 -1.37 5.17
CA SER A 96 -9.28 -0.14 5.63
C SER A 96 -8.51 1.08 5.16
N LYS A 97 -9.16 2.26 5.19
CA LYS A 97 -8.54 3.55 4.85
C LYS A 97 -7.26 3.89 5.63
N LYS A 98 -6.96 3.17 6.71
CA LYS A 98 -5.72 3.31 7.48
C LYS A 98 -4.46 2.99 6.66
N ILE A 99 -4.59 2.24 5.57
CA ILE A 99 -3.47 2.00 4.64
C ILE A 99 -3.04 3.29 3.92
N VAL A 100 -3.92 4.29 3.78
CA VAL A 100 -3.58 5.55 3.09
C VAL A 100 -2.47 6.31 3.83
N PRO A 101 -2.57 6.56 5.15
CA PRO A 101 -1.43 7.06 5.92
C PRO A 101 -0.17 6.22 5.76
N VAL A 102 -0.29 4.88 5.76
CA VAL A 102 0.86 3.98 5.60
C VAL A 102 1.57 4.19 4.26
N ILE A 103 0.80 4.25 3.16
CA ILE A 103 1.33 4.51 1.82
C ILE A 103 2.05 5.87 1.77
N LYS A 104 1.45 6.90 2.37
CA LYS A 104 2.05 8.24 2.41
C LYS A 104 3.38 8.24 3.16
N THR A 105 3.43 7.64 4.36
CA THR A 105 4.67 7.50 5.12
C THR A 105 5.75 6.79 4.31
N LEU A 106 5.45 5.63 3.70
CA LEU A 106 6.45 4.92 2.90
C LEU A 106 6.92 5.71 1.67
N HIS A 107 6.03 6.46 1.01
CA HIS A 107 6.40 7.35 -0.09
C HIS A 107 7.29 8.50 0.37
N ASP A 108 6.95 9.15 1.49
CA ASP A 108 7.70 10.29 2.02
C ASP A 108 9.10 9.86 2.48
N GLU A 109 9.24 8.62 2.95
CA GLU A 109 10.53 7.98 3.31
C GLU A 109 11.31 7.43 2.10
N GLY A 110 10.77 7.60 0.88
CA GLY A 110 11.40 7.17 -0.37
C GLY A 110 11.39 5.66 -0.60
N LEU A 111 10.54 4.91 0.11
CA LEU A 111 10.37 3.45 -0.04
C LEU A 111 9.37 3.07 -1.13
N LEU A 112 8.55 4.02 -1.59
CA LEU A 112 7.63 3.84 -2.69
C LEU A 112 7.88 4.87 -3.79
N ASP A 113 7.94 4.38 -5.03
CA ASP A 113 7.66 5.22 -6.19
C ASP A 113 6.13 5.44 -6.25
N LEU A 114 5.68 6.66 -6.51
CA LEU A 114 4.25 7.00 -6.60
C LEU A 114 3.94 7.86 -7.81
N THR A 115 2.91 7.48 -8.56
CA THR A 115 2.28 8.32 -9.58
C THR A 115 0.86 8.67 -9.15
N LYS A 116 0.56 9.97 -9.13
CA LYS A 116 -0.74 10.51 -8.70
C LYS A 116 -1.85 10.01 -9.63
N HIS A 117 -3.05 9.87 -9.09
CA HIS A 117 -4.22 9.59 -9.89
C HIS A 117 -4.44 10.66 -10.97
N SER A 118 -5.07 10.29 -12.06
CA SER A 118 -5.54 11.21 -13.10
C SER A 118 -7.04 11.03 -13.31
N HIS A 119 -7.75 12.15 -13.41
CA HIS A 119 -9.17 12.16 -13.73
C HIS A 119 -9.53 13.39 -14.57
N SER A 120 -10.05 13.18 -15.77
CA SER A 120 -10.45 14.25 -16.71
C SER A 120 -11.90 14.13 -17.15
N GLY A 121 -12.74 13.46 -16.36
CA GLY A 121 -14.16 13.21 -16.65
C GLY A 121 -14.48 11.73 -16.88
N PRO A 122 -15.77 11.34 -16.90
CA PRO A 122 -16.18 9.94 -17.01
C PRO A 122 -15.64 9.26 -18.27
N GLY A 123 -15.11 8.04 -18.13
CA GLY A 123 -14.65 7.22 -19.27
C GLY A 123 -13.39 7.71 -19.99
N HIS A 124 -12.77 8.81 -19.55
CA HIS A 124 -11.59 9.33 -20.21
C HIS A 124 -10.43 8.32 -20.16
N LYS A 125 -9.81 8.05 -21.32
CA LYS A 125 -8.80 6.99 -21.50
C LYS A 125 -7.57 7.10 -20.59
N TYR A 126 -7.28 8.29 -20.06
CA TYR A 126 -6.15 8.50 -19.16
C TYR A 126 -6.51 8.45 -17.69
N ASN A 127 -7.77 8.14 -17.35
CA ASN A 127 -8.19 8.00 -15.98
C ASN A 127 -7.54 6.79 -15.32
N HIS A 128 -6.89 7.02 -14.19
CA HIS A 128 -6.31 5.96 -13.37
C HIS A 128 -6.28 6.41 -11.91
N THR A 129 -6.40 5.44 -11.00
CA THR A 129 -6.11 5.64 -9.58
C THR A 129 -4.61 5.83 -9.35
N THR A 130 -4.21 6.19 -8.13
CA THR A 130 -2.78 6.28 -7.78
C THR A 130 -2.08 4.95 -8.09
N ARG A 131 -0.83 5.03 -8.54
CA ARG A 131 0.05 3.88 -8.77
C ARG A 131 1.20 3.95 -7.80
N ILE A 132 1.50 2.82 -7.18
CA ILE A 132 2.64 2.67 -6.28
C ILE A 132 3.46 1.45 -6.68
N ARG A 133 4.76 1.51 -6.41
CA ARG A 133 5.69 0.40 -6.62
C ARG A 133 6.78 0.46 -5.56
N ALA A 134 7.36 -0.67 -5.20
CA ALA A 134 8.55 -0.71 -4.34
C ALA A 134 9.68 0.08 -5.02
N SER A 135 10.23 1.07 -4.31
CA SER A 135 11.40 1.79 -4.81
C SER A 135 12.66 0.93 -4.67
N GLU A 136 13.75 1.36 -5.29
CA GLU A 136 15.07 0.70 -5.12
C GLU A 136 15.53 0.65 -3.65
N LYS A 137 15.03 1.54 -2.79
CA LYS A 137 15.35 1.54 -1.34
C LYS A 137 14.66 0.39 -0.60
N LEU A 138 13.52 -0.09 -1.13
CA LEU A 138 12.73 -1.16 -0.52
C LEU A 138 13.05 -2.55 -1.09
N GLN A 139 13.59 -2.62 -2.32
CA GLN A 139 14.04 -3.84 -3.01
C GLN A 139 15.36 -4.35 -2.42
#